data_AF-A0A147INF3-F1
#
_entry.id   AF-A0A147INF3-F1
#
_cell.length_a   1.000
_cell.length_b   1.000
_cell.length_c   1.000
_cell.angle_alpha   90.00
_cell.angle_beta   90.00
_cell.angle_gamma   90.00
#
_symmetry.space_group_name_H-M   'P 1'
#
loop_
_entity.id
_entity.type
_entity.pdbx_description
1 polymer ?
#
loop_
_entity_poly.entity_id
_entity_poly.type
_entity_poly.pdbx_seq_one_letter_code
_entity_poly.pdbx_strand_id
1 'polypeptide(L)'
;MAQIAGSGEYVIDEVQKIVRTHVPGATCALLDYGKRIGCGELDDHGNLHEVRWLRRELDDEQVAKDAARMAKLIADANGSIPTDR
;
A
#
# COMPACT_ATOMS: atom_id res chain seq x y z
N MET A 1 12.09 0.08 13.13
CA MET A 1 10.77 0.07 13.80
C MET A 1 10.54 1.40 14.48
N ALA A 2 10.17 2.39 13.68
CA ALA A 2 9.59 3.64 14.15
C ALA A 2 8.06 3.52 13.99
N GLN A 3 7.34 3.74 15.09
CA GLN A 3 5.89 3.76 15.04
C GLN A 3 5.41 5.00 14.29
N ILE A 4 4.52 4.81 13.32
CA ILE A 4 3.88 5.92 12.61
C ILE A 4 2.59 6.28 13.35
N ALA A 5 2.65 7.34 14.17
CA ALA A 5 1.53 7.82 14.96
C ALA A 5 1.39 9.34 14.84
N GLY A 6 0.18 9.86 15.05
CA GLY A 6 -0.12 11.28 14.90
C GLY A 6 -1.56 11.52 14.45
N SER A 7 -1.83 12.69 13.84
CA SER A 7 -3.12 12.98 13.22
C SER A 7 -3.39 12.06 12.03
N GLY A 8 -4.65 11.94 11.61
CA GLY A 8 -5.01 11.06 10.49
C GLY A 8 -4.28 11.44 9.21
N GLU A 9 -4.21 12.74 8.91
CA GLU A 9 -3.53 13.30 7.75
C GLU A 9 -2.02 13.05 7.78
N TYR A 10 -1.37 13.28 8.93
CA TYR A 10 0.05 13.01 9.09
C TYR A 10 0.38 11.54 8.84
N VAL A 11 -0.41 10.63 9.42
CA VAL A 11 -0.15 9.20 9.27
C VAL A 11 -0.36 8.75 7.82
N ILE A 12 -1.40 9.26 7.11
CA ILE A 12 -1.55 8.97 5.67
C ILE A 12 -0.33 9.46 4.89
N ASP A 13 0.13 10.69 5.12
CA ASP A 13 1.23 11.28 4.37
C ASP A 13 2.53 10.48 4.55
N GLU A 14 2.86 10.08 5.78
CA GLU A 14 4.04 9.25 6.07
C GLU A 14 3.93 7.86 5.42
N VAL A 15 2.78 7.19 5.53
CA VAL A 15 2.57 5.89 4.88
C VAL A 15 2.68 6.02 3.37
N GLN A 16 2.08 7.07 2.78
CA GLN A 16 2.11 7.30 1.35
C GLN A 16 3.55 7.51 0.83
N LYS A 17 4.40 8.23 1.57
CA LYS A 17 5.82 8.39 1.22
C LYS A 17 6.55 7.06 1.16
N ILE A 18 6.34 6.20 2.16
CA ILE A 18 6.97 4.87 2.22
C ILE A 18 6.47 4.00 1.06
N VAL A 19 5.15 3.89 0.90
CA VAL A 19 4.56 3.04 -0.13
C VAL A 19 4.99 3.47 -1.53
N ARG A 20 5.01 4.78 -1.83
CA ARG A 20 5.41 5.31 -3.14
C ARG A 20 6.88 5.07 -3.50
N THR A 21 7.72 4.75 -2.53
CA THR A 21 9.10 4.31 -2.79
C THR A 21 9.14 2.96 -3.51
N HIS A 22 8.12 2.11 -3.28
CA HIS A 22 8.00 0.78 -3.89
C HIS A 22 6.95 0.72 -5.00
N VAL A 23 5.84 1.44 -4.85
CA VAL A 23 4.70 1.47 -5.78
C VAL A 23 4.35 2.93 -6.08
N PRO A 24 4.99 3.57 -7.08
CA PRO A 24 4.85 5.01 -7.32
C PRO A 24 3.42 5.49 -7.60
N GLY A 25 2.58 4.65 -8.22
CA GLY A 25 1.18 4.98 -8.51
C GLY A 25 0.25 4.91 -7.27
N ALA A 26 0.67 4.17 -6.23
CA ALA A 26 -0.23 3.82 -5.14
C ALA A 26 -0.79 5.04 -4.42
N THR A 27 -2.07 4.92 -4.05
CA THR A 27 -2.81 5.92 -3.30
C THR A 27 -3.23 5.36 -1.94
N CYS A 28 -3.07 6.18 -0.90
CA CYS A 28 -3.35 5.81 0.49
C CYS A 28 -4.54 6.60 1.04
N ALA A 29 -5.37 5.94 1.86
CA ALA A 29 -6.53 6.54 2.50
C ALA A 29 -6.80 5.98 3.89
N LEU A 30 -7.47 6.78 4.72
CA LEU A 30 -8.05 6.31 5.98
C LEU A 30 -9.34 5.53 5.70
N LEU A 31 -9.44 4.38 6.34
CA LEU A 31 -10.59 3.48 6.28
C LEU A 31 -11.16 3.27 7.68
N ASP A 32 -12.34 2.65 7.76
CA ASP A 32 -13.00 2.27 9.01
C ASP A 32 -13.09 3.40 10.03
N TYR A 33 -13.57 4.57 9.60
CA TYR A 33 -13.66 5.78 10.44
C TYR A 33 -12.29 6.22 11.01
N GLY A 34 -11.22 6.03 10.24
CA GLY A 34 -9.87 6.43 10.58
C GLY A 34 -9.09 5.46 11.47
N LYS A 35 -9.62 4.25 11.69
CA LYS A 35 -8.97 3.18 12.45
C LYS A 35 -7.97 2.39 11.61
N ARG A 36 -8.13 2.40 10.29
CA ARG A 36 -7.26 1.70 9.35
C ARG A 36 -6.70 2.64 8.31
N ILE A 37 -5.59 2.21 7.71
CA ILE A 37 -5.03 2.82 6.51
C ILE A 37 -4.94 1.74 5.45
N GLY A 38 -5.46 2.05 4.27
CA GLY A 38 -5.33 1.22 3.08
C GLY A 38 -4.52 1.96 2.03
N CYS A 39 -3.61 1.25 1.37
CA CYS A 39 -2.91 1.75 0.20
C CYS A 39 -2.99 0.71 -0.91
N GLY A 40 -3.27 1.15 -2.14
CA GLY A 40 -3.34 0.24 -3.27
C GLY A 40 -3.07 0.92 -4.60
N GLU A 41 -2.85 0.07 -5.60
CA GLU A 41 -2.60 0.44 -6.99
C GLU A 41 -3.25 -0.60 -7.93
N LEU A 42 -3.65 -0.15 -9.12
CA LEU A 42 -4.14 -1.05 -10.16
C LEU A 42 -2.96 -1.64 -10.95
N ASP A 43 -3.05 -2.92 -11.29
CA ASP A 43 -2.19 -3.50 -12.31
C ASP A 43 -2.66 -3.13 -13.73
N ASP A 44 -1.88 -3.49 -14.75
CA ASP A 44 -2.17 -3.17 -16.16
C ASP A 44 -3.42 -3.87 -16.69
N HIS A 45 -3.95 -4.84 -15.93
CA HIS A 45 -5.18 -5.56 -16.23
C HIS A 45 -6.40 -4.99 -15.49
N GLY A 46 -6.21 -3.95 -14.67
CA GLY A 46 -7.26 -3.31 -13.89
C GLY A 46 -7.60 -4.01 -12.57
N ASN A 47 -6.79 -4.97 -12.10
CA ASN A 47 -6.98 -5.55 -10.78
C ASN A 47 -6.34 -4.67 -9.70
N LEU A 48 -7.07 -4.45 -8.62
CA LEU A 48 -6.59 -3.71 -7.46
C LEU A 48 -5.72 -4.59 -6.56
N HIS A 49 -4.48 -4.16 -6.36
CA HIS A 49 -3.58 -4.69 -5.33
C HIS A 49 -3.57 -3.71 -4.16
N GLU A 50 -4.02 -4.14 -2.98
CA GLU A 50 -4.15 -3.28 -1.80
C GLU A 50 -3.59 -3.95 -0.54
N VAL A 51 -2.96 -3.16 0.31
CA VAL A 51 -2.52 -3.51 1.66
C VAL A 51 -3.22 -2.64 2.68
N ARG A 52 -3.61 -3.22 3.82
CA ARG A 52 -4.36 -2.54 4.89
C ARG A 52 -3.75 -2.81 6.25
N TRP A 53 -3.64 -1.76 7.06
CA TRP A 53 -3.07 -1.84 8.40
C TRP A 53 -3.99 -1.23 9.45
N LEU A 54 -3.90 -1.73 10.67
CA LEU A 54 -4.48 -1.08 11.84
C LEU A 54 -3.60 0.11 12.23
N ARG A 55 -4.18 1.31 12.28
CA ARG A 55 -3.43 2.53 12.56
C ARG A 55 -2.73 2.52 13.92
N ARG A 56 -3.32 1.85 14.92
CA ARG A 56 -2.74 1.72 16.27
C ARG A 56 -1.47 0.85 16.33
N GLU A 57 -1.26 0.01 15.31
CA GLU A 57 -0.17 -0.97 15.21
C GLU A 57 0.76 -0.63 14.03
N LEU A 58 0.72 0.61 13.55
CA LEU A 58 1.40 1.01 12.32
C LEU A 58 2.90 1.21 12.55
N ASP A 59 3.70 0.46 11.80
CA ASP A 59 5.15 0.42 11.87
C ASP A 59 5.75 0.63 10.48
N ASP A 60 6.76 1.50 10.40
CA ASP A 60 7.40 1.90 9.15
C ASP A 60 8.01 0.73 8.36
N GLU A 61 8.67 -0.18 9.08
CA GLU A 61 9.34 -1.35 8.51
C GLU A 61 8.33 -2.36 7.95
N GLN A 62 7.22 -2.58 8.67
CA GLN A 62 6.14 -3.44 8.19
C GLN A 62 5.45 -2.84 6.97
N VAL A 63 5.19 -1.53 6.96
CA VAL A 63 4.63 -0.82 5.79
C VAL A 63 5.54 -0.99 4.57
N ALA A 64 6.85 -0.80 4.73
CA ALA A 64 7.81 -0.98 3.64
C ALA A 64 7.85 -2.43 3.11
N LYS A 65 7.83 -3.43 4.00
CA LYS A 65 7.79 -4.85 3.63
C LYS A 65 6.53 -5.20 2.84
N ASP A 66 5.39 -4.71 3.28
CA ASP A 66 4.11 -4.98 2.60
C ASP A 66 4.01 -4.22 1.28
N ALA A 67 4.51 -2.99 1.20
CA ALA A 67 4.61 -2.23 -0.04
C ALA A 67 5.51 -2.92 -1.07
N ALA A 68 6.66 -3.44 -0.65
CA ALA A 68 7.55 -4.21 -1.52
C ALA A 68 6.89 -5.51 -2.02
N ARG A 69 6.10 -6.17 -1.18
CA ARG A 69 5.31 -7.35 -1.58
C ARG A 69 4.25 -6.98 -2.60
N MET A 70 3.53 -5.88 -2.40
CA MET A 70 2.54 -5.35 -3.34
C MET A 70 3.18 -5.02 -4.69
N ALA A 71 4.33 -4.34 -4.69
CA ALA A 71 5.08 -4.04 -5.91
C ALA A 71 5.44 -5.31 -6.70
N LYS A 72 5.84 -6.37 -5.99
CA LYS A 72 6.12 -7.67 -6.63
C LYS A 72 4.87 -8.30 -7.24
N LEU A 73 3.73 -8.27 -6.55
CA LEU A 73 2.48 -8.81 -7.06
C LEU A 73 2.02 -8.09 -8.34
N ILE A 74 2.14 -6.76 -8.37
CA ILE A 74 1.82 -5.95 -9.56
C ILE A 74 2.77 -6.28 -10.70
N ALA A 75 4.08 -6.36 -10.43
CA ALA A 75 5.07 -6.70 -11.46
C ALA A 75 4.86 -8.12 -12.03
N ASP A 76 4.57 -9.09 -11.15
CA ASP A 76 4.27 -10.47 -11.55
C ASP A 76 2.96 -10.53 -12.38
N ALA A 77 1.94 -9.76 -12.00
CA ALA A 77 0.69 -9.66 -12.76
C ALA A 77 0.91 -9.04 -14.15
N ASN A 78 1.60 -7.89 -14.24
CA ASN A 78 1.88 -7.21 -15.50
C ASN A 78 2.81 -8.02 -16.42
N GLY A 79 3.73 -8.81 -15.85
CA GLY A 79 4.61 -9.71 -16.60
C GLY A 79 3.92 -11.01 -17.03
N SER A 80 2.80 -11.36 -16.40
CA SER A 80 1.97 -12.49 -16.78
C SER A 80 1.09 -12.07 -17.95
N ILE A 81 1.56 -12.32 -19.19
CA ILE A 81 0.69 -12.17 -20.36
C ILE A 81 -0.56 -13.04 -20.11
N PRO A 82 -1.77 -12.46 -20.03
CA PRO A 82 -2.99 -13.24 -19.98
C PRO A 82 -3.05 -13.97 -21.30
N THR A 83 -2.73 -15.27 -21.28
CA THR A 83 -2.98 -16.13 -22.41
C THR A 83 -4.49 -16.32 -22.44
N ASP A 84 -5.15 -15.47 -23.22
CA ASP A 84 -6.55 -15.56 -23.56
C ASP A 84 -6.85 -17.01 -23.96
N ARG A 85 -7.83 -17.63 -23.29
CA ARG A 85 -8.19 -19.04 -23.45
C ARG A 85 -9.59 -19.15 -24.01
#